data_AF-A0AAJ6FX47-F1
#
_entry.id   AF-A0AAJ6FX47-F1
#
_cell.length_a   1.000
_cell.length_b   1.000
_cell.length_c   1.000
_cell.angle_alpha   90.00
_cell.angle_beta   90.00
_cell.angle_gamma   90.00
#
_symmetry.space_group_name_H-M   'P 1'
#
loop_
_entity.id
_entity.type
_entity.pdbx_description
1 polymer ?
#
loop_
_entity_poly.entity_id
_entity_poly.type
_entity_poly.pdbx_seq_one_letter_code
_entity_poly.pdbx_strand_id
1 'polypeptide(L)'
;MSSAQISIPAVIDVDAEVSYWRQRHADGNLGTGSFGHYVPWIKFACDSLITQPRASDEQRDEMFQTHYALQIMPRLSEEQARQFVDQCWEHVYHAGRQDLSSRPRLHARV
;
A
#
# COMPACT_ATOMS: atom_id res chain seq x y z
N MET A 1 -21.17 -6.54 12.58
CA MET A 1 -19.92 -7.07 12.01
C MET A 1 -18.79 -6.27 12.62
N SER A 2 -17.92 -6.88 13.43
CA SER A 2 -16.82 -6.15 14.07
C SER A 2 -15.87 -5.65 12.99
N SER A 3 -15.82 -4.34 12.80
CA SER A 3 -14.71 -3.66 12.14
C SER A 3 -13.47 -3.92 12.98
N ALA A 4 -12.72 -4.97 12.67
CA ALA A 4 -11.35 -5.08 13.14
C ALA A 4 -10.70 -3.75 12.74
N GLN A 5 -10.29 -2.95 13.72
CA GLN A 5 -9.55 -1.72 13.44
C GLN A 5 -8.30 -2.13 12.67
N ILE A 6 -8.37 -1.96 11.35
CA ILE A 6 -7.23 -2.10 10.48
C ILE A 6 -6.35 -0.90 10.84
N SER A 7 -5.42 -1.12 11.78
CA SER A 7 -4.46 -0.11 12.15
C SER A 7 -3.40 -0.06 11.05
N ILE A 8 -3.23 1.10 10.43
CA ILE A 8 -2.06 1.35 9.58
C ILE A 8 -0.81 1.13 10.44
N PRO A 9 0.18 0.36 9.96
CA PRO A 9 1.43 0.19 10.68
C PRO A 9 2.09 1.54 10.95
N ALA A 10 2.69 1.69 12.14
CA ALA A 10 3.29 2.95 12.57
C ALA A 10 4.49 3.38 11.71
N VAL A 11 5.12 2.41 11.03
CA VAL A 11 6.21 2.61 10.09
C VAL A 11 5.93 1.74 8.87
N ILE A 12 6.04 2.33 7.68
CA ILE A 12 5.96 1.62 6.40
C ILE A 12 7.35 1.69 5.76
N ASP A 13 7.95 0.53 5.52
CA ASP A 13 9.21 0.41 4.78
C ASP A 13 8.91 0.36 3.27
N VAL A 14 9.05 1.51 2.61
CA VAL A 14 8.74 1.65 1.17
C VAL A 14 9.69 0.84 0.31
N ASP A 15 10.96 0.66 0.71
CA ASP A 15 11.94 -0.10 -0.06
C ASP A 15 11.65 -1.61 0.02
N ALA A 16 11.23 -2.10 1.18
CA ALA A 16 10.73 -3.45 1.34
C ALA A 16 9.46 -3.69 0.49
N GLU A 17 8.55 -2.72 0.46
CA GLU A 17 7.33 -2.80 -0.35
C GLU A 17 7.65 -2.83 -1.86
N VAL A 18 8.56 -1.97 -2.33
CA VAL A 18 9.04 -1.98 -3.71
C VAL A 18 9.70 -3.32 -4.06
N SER A 19 10.47 -3.89 -3.13
CA SER A 19 11.14 -5.18 -3.34
C SER A 19 10.13 -6.33 -3.43
N TYR A 20 9.11 -6.34 -2.59
CA TYR A 20 8.02 -7.31 -2.62
C TYR A 20 7.29 -7.27 -3.97
N TRP A 21 6.85 -6.09 -4.42
CA TRP A 21 6.14 -5.96 -5.69
C TRP A 21 7.02 -6.24 -6.90
N ARG A 22 8.32 -5.97 -6.83
CA ARG A 22 9.29 -6.35 -7.86
C ARG A 22 9.36 -7.86 -8.02
N GLN A 23 9.43 -8.60 -6.91
CA GLN A 23 9.42 -10.06 -6.95
C GLN A 23 8.10 -10.56 -7.54
N ARG A 24 6.97 -10.00 -7.10
CA ARG A 24 5.64 -10.38 -7.59
C ARG A 24 5.46 -10.11 -9.09
N HIS A 25 6.07 -9.04 -9.61
CA HIS A 25 6.18 -8.77 -11.05
C HIS A 25 7.00 -9.83 -11.78
N ALA A 26 8.18 -10.17 -11.26
CA ALA A 26 9.07 -11.17 -11.85
C ALA A 26 8.43 -12.56 -11.89
N ASP A 27 7.58 -12.88 -10.90
CA ASP A 27 6.80 -14.12 -10.84
C ASP A 27 5.60 -14.14 -11.81
N GLY A 28 5.39 -13.06 -12.59
CA GLY A 28 4.29 -12.96 -13.56
C GLY A 28 2.92 -12.67 -12.96
N ASN A 29 2.86 -12.25 -11.68
CA ASN A 29 1.60 -11.94 -11.00
C ASN A 29 1.10 -10.51 -11.24
N LEU A 30 1.84 -9.72 -12.02
CA LEU A 30 1.45 -8.37 -12.48
C LEU A 30 1.44 -8.32 -14.02
N GLY A 31 0.99 -7.19 -14.58
CA GLY A 31 0.92 -7.00 -16.03
C GLY A 31 2.28 -7.04 -16.73
N THR A 32 2.25 -7.18 -18.06
CA THR A 32 3.44 -7.37 -18.92
C THR A 32 4.31 -6.12 -19.12
N GLY A 33 3.94 -4.99 -18.50
CA GLY A 33 4.71 -3.75 -18.57
C GLY A 33 6.00 -3.80 -17.75
N SER A 34 6.89 -2.82 -17.94
CA SER A 34 8.08 -2.67 -17.08
C SER A 34 7.66 -2.47 -15.63
N PHE A 35 8.36 -3.11 -14.68
CA PHE A 35 8.14 -2.89 -13.25
C PHE A 35 8.23 -1.40 -12.87
N GLY A 36 9.05 -0.61 -13.57
CA GLY A 36 9.18 0.83 -13.35
C GLY A 36 7.87 1.60 -13.48
N HIS A 37 6.86 1.07 -14.17
CA HIS A 37 5.52 1.67 -14.27
C HIS A 37 4.74 1.60 -12.95
N TYR A 38 5.05 0.64 -12.08
CA TYR A 38 4.35 0.40 -10.83
C TYR A 38 4.96 1.18 -9.65
N VAL A 39 6.26 1.51 -9.72
CA VAL A 39 6.98 2.19 -8.61
C VAL A 39 6.32 3.49 -8.14
N PRO A 40 5.85 4.41 -9.02
CA PRO A 40 5.14 5.61 -8.57
C PRO A 40 3.87 5.31 -7.77
N TRP A 41 3.15 4.25 -8.15
CA TRP A 41 1.92 3.82 -7.48
C TRP A 41 2.17 3.17 -6.12
N ILE A 42 3.27 2.41 -5.98
CA ILE A 42 3.70 1.88 -4.67
C ILE A 42 3.99 3.02 -3.71
N LYS A 43 4.74 4.03 -4.18
CA LYS A 43 5.06 5.23 -3.37
C LYS A 43 3.82 6.00 -3.00
N PHE A 44 2.93 6.26 -3.97
CA PHE A 44 1.64 6.89 -3.69
C PHE A 44 0.82 6.14 -2.64
N ALA A 45 0.72 4.81 -2.75
CA ALA A 45 -0.03 3.99 -1.81
C ALA A 45 0.55 4.07 -0.38
N CYS A 46 1.88 4.02 -0.25
CA CYS A 46 2.55 4.17 1.05
C CYS A 46 2.36 5.59 1.61
N ASP A 47 2.63 6.62 0.80
CA ASP A 47 2.53 8.02 1.20
C ASP A 47 1.10 8.39 1.63
N SER A 48 0.07 7.86 0.96
CA SER A 48 -1.32 8.14 1.34
C SER A 48 -1.67 7.58 2.72
N LEU A 49 -1.17 6.39 3.07
CA LEU A 49 -1.36 5.80 4.39
C LEU A 49 -0.56 6.53 5.47
N ILE A 50 0.66 6.98 5.17
CA ILE A 50 1.51 7.72 6.11
C ILE A 50 0.93 9.10 6.42
N THR A 51 0.55 9.84 5.37
CA THR A 51 0.14 11.24 5.49
C THR A 51 -1.30 11.40 5.98
N GLN A 52 -2.19 10.46 5.62
CA GLN A 52 -3.61 10.51 5.99
C GLN A 52 -4.10 9.18 6.56
N PRO A 53 -3.57 8.74 7.71
CA PRO A 53 -3.86 7.41 8.23
C PRO A 53 -5.34 7.19 8.62
N ARG A 54 -6.09 8.28 8.83
CA ARG A 54 -7.49 8.26 9.23
C ARG A 54 -8.44 8.75 8.13
N ALA A 55 -7.95 8.86 6.89
CA ALA A 55 -8.79 9.20 5.76
C ALA A 55 -10.00 8.26 5.68
N SER A 56 -11.16 8.77 5.28
CA SER A 56 -12.28 7.92 4.85
C SER A 56 -11.98 7.29 3.48
N ASP A 57 -12.81 6.34 3.06
CA ASP A 57 -12.68 5.73 1.73
C ASP A 57 -12.91 6.76 0.61
N GLU A 58 -13.84 7.70 0.82
CA GLU A 58 -14.08 8.83 -0.09
C GLU A 58 -12.85 9.73 -0.22
N GLN A 59 -12.19 10.07 0.90
CA GLN A 59 -10.97 10.87 0.88
C GLN A 59 -9.82 10.13 0.19
N ARG A 60 -9.70 8.81 0.37
CA ARG A 60 -8.71 8.00 -0.34
C ARG A 60 -8.98 7.97 -1.85
N ASP A 61 -10.25 7.89 -2.24
CA ASP A 61 -10.65 7.94 -3.64
C ASP A 61 -10.32 9.29 -4.28
N GLU A 62 -10.64 10.39 -3.60
CA GLU A 62 -10.30 11.75 -4.06
C GLU A 62 -8.79 11.95 -4.20
N MET A 63 -7.99 11.43 -3.25
CA MET A 63 -6.52 11.46 -3.34
C MET A 63 -6.01 10.69 -4.55
N PHE A 64 -6.56 9.49 -4.79
CA PHE A 64 -6.21 8.67 -5.94
C PHE A 64 -6.56 9.38 -7.25
N GLN A 65 -7.79 9.90 -7.37
CA GLN A 65 -8.25 10.62 -8.56
C GLN A 65 -7.40 11.85 -8.84
N THR A 66 -7.09 12.63 -7.81
CA THR A 66 -6.21 13.80 -7.92
C THR A 66 -4.81 13.37 -8.39
N HIS A 67 -4.25 12.32 -7.81
CA HIS A 67 -2.92 11.83 -8.20
C HIS A 67 -2.89 11.29 -9.63
N TYR A 68 -3.92 10.55 -10.04
CA TYR A 68 -4.04 10.00 -11.39
C TYR A 68 -4.20 11.11 -12.44
N ALA A 69 -5.05 12.11 -12.18
CA ALA A 69 -5.26 13.25 -13.07
C ALA A 69 -3.99 14.10 -13.29
N LEU A 70 -3.04 14.10 -12.34
CA LEU A 70 -1.76 14.79 -12.45
C LEU A 70 -0.72 14.03 -13.29
N GLN A 71 -0.98 12.78 -13.68
CA GLN A 71 -0.07 12.01 -14.52
C GLN A 71 -0.11 12.51 -15.97
N ILE A 72 0.98 13.09 -16.46
CA ILE A 72 1.08 13.61 -17.84
C ILE A 72 0.99 12.46 -18.88
N MET A 73 1.40 11.25 -18.52
CA MET A 73 1.28 10.03 -19.34
C MET A 73 1.21 8.77 -18.46
N PRO A 74 0.04 8.40 -17.93
CA PRO A 74 -0.08 7.22 -17.08
C PRO A 74 0.23 5.95 -17.89
N ARG A 75 1.12 5.11 -17.35
CA ARG A 75 1.52 3.84 -17.98
C ARG A 75 0.60 2.67 -17.64
N LEU A 76 -0.27 2.87 -16.66
CA LEU A 76 -1.37 1.99 -16.29
C LEU A 76 -2.68 2.73 -16.61
N SER A 77 -3.72 2.00 -17.00
CA SER A 77 -5.06 2.58 -16.99
C SER A 77 -5.48 2.96 -15.57
N GLU A 78 -6.50 3.82 -15.43
CA GLU A 78 -7.02 4.21 -14.12
C GLU A 78 -7.47 3.00 -13.31
N GLU A 79 -8.19 2.08 -13.94
CA GLU A 79 -8.63 0.83 -13.33
C GLU A 79 -7.45 -0.03 -12.85
N GLN A 80 -6.41 -0.17 -13.67
CA GLN A 80 -5.21 -0.93 -13.29
C GLN A 80 -4.46 -0.27 -12.14
N ALA A 81 -4.31 1.05 -12.17
CA ALA A 81 -3.65 1.80 -11.11
C ALA A 81 -4.42 1.71 -9.80
N ARG A 82 -5.76 1.87 -9.85
CA ARG A 82 -6.65 1.74 -8.71
C ARG A 82 -6.55 0.36 -8.07
N GLN A 83 -6.74 -0.68 -8.88
CA GLN A 83 -6.65 -2.06 -8.41
C GLN A 83 -5.28 -2.37 -7.80
N PHE A 84 -4.20 -1.82 -8.37
CA PHE A 84 -2.86 -2.02 -7.86
C PHE A 84 -2.60 -1.27 -6.54
N VAL A 85 -3.12 -0.05 -6.40
CA VAL A 85 -3.04 0.72 -5.14
C VAL A 85 -3.80 -0.01 -4.03
N ASP A 86 -4.99 -0.54 -4.31
CA ASP A 86 -5.76 -1.34 -3.35
C ASP A 86 -4.96 -2.56 -2.87
N GLN A 87 -4.31 -3.26 -3.80
CA GLN A 87 -3.44 -4.41 -3.47
C GLN A 87 -2.24 -4.00 -2.59
N CYS A 88 -1.64 -2.83 -2.83
CA CYS A 88 -0.57 -2.29 -2.00
C CYS A 88 -1.07 -2.01 -0.58
N TRP A 89 -2.22 -1.35 -0.44
CA TRP A 89 -2.81 -1.07 0.87
C TRP A 89 -3.09 -2.36 1.64
N GLU A 90 -3.74 -3.35 1.01
CA GLU A 90 -3.99 -4.66 1.63
C GLU A 90 -2.70 -5.34 2.10
N HIS A 91 -1.65 -5.34 1.27
CA HIS A 91 -0.37 -5.94 1.66
C HIS A 91 0.25 -5.22 2.87
N VAL A 92 0.30 -3.88 2.86
CA VAL A 92 0.81 -3.08 3.99
C VAL A 92 0.01 -3.36 5.27
N TYR A 93 -1.31 -3.46 5.18
CA TYR A 93 -2.16 -3.79 6.32
C TYR A 93 -1.88 -5.19 6.86
N HIS A 94 -1.73 -6.19 5.99
CA HIS A 94 -1.41 -7.55 6.39
C HIS A 94 -0.01 -7.65 7.02
N ALA A 95 1.00 -7.00 6.43
CA ALA A 95 2.35 -6.95 6.96
C ALA A 95 2.39 -6.28 8.33
N GLY A 96 1.69 -5.15 8.50
CA GLY A 96 1.59 -4.45 9.79
C GLY A 96 0.91 -5.28 10.88
N ARG A 97 -0.11 -6.07 10.54
CA ARG A 97 -0.75 -7.00 11.49
C ARG A 97 0.20 -8.11 11.95
N GLN A 98 1.01 -8.65 11.05
CA GLN A 98 2.00 -9.68 11.37
C GLN A 98 3.10 -9.14 12.31
N ASP A 99 3.57 -7.92 12.06
CA ASP A 99 4.55 -7.25 12.92
C ASP A 99 3.99 -7.03 14.34
N LEU A 100 2.76 -6.51 14.45
CA LEU A 100 2.08 -6.35 15.74
C LEU A 100 1.91 -7.67 16.51
N SER A 101 1.64 -8.78 15.81
CA SER A 101 1.54 -10.10 16.45
C SER A 101 2.89 -10.67 16.91
N SER A 102 3.98 -10.30 16.24
CA SER A 102 5.34 -10.80 16.53
C SER A 102 6.09 -9.94 17.54
N ARG A 103 5.53 -8.78 17.91
CA ARG A 103 6.17 -7.82 18.81
C ARG A 103 6.42 -8.43 20.20
N PRO A 104 7.69 -8.51 20.67
CA PRO A 104 7.99 -9.01 22.01
C PRO A 104 7.36 -8.12 23.07
N ARG A 105 6.72 -8.74 24.06
CA ARG A 105 6.08 -8.06 25.19
C ARG A 105 6.94 -8.23 26.44
N LEU A 106 7.22 -7.12 27.11
CA LEU A 106 7.79 -7.18 28.45
C LEU A 106 6.68 -7.61 29.41
N HIS A 107 6.82 -8.78 30.02
CA HIS A 107 5.95 -9.19 31.12
C HIS A 107 6.43 -8.49 32.39
N ALA A 108 5.53 -7.76 33.06
CA ALA A 108 5.82 -7.23 34.38
C ALA A 108 6.11 -8.41 35.32
N ARG A 109 7.27 -8.39 35.98
CA ARG A 109 7.56 -9.29 37.10
C ARG A 109 6.61 -8.92 38.24
N VAL A 110 5.80 -9.88 38.67
CA VAL A 110 5.01 -9.82 39.91
C VAL A 110 5.96 -10.06 41.09
#